data_AF-A0AA88QY49-F1
#
_entry.id   AF-A0AA88QY49-F1
#
_cell.length_a   1.000
_cell.length_b   1.000
_cell.length_c   1.000
_cell.angle_alpha   90.00
_cell.angle_beta   90.00
_cell.angle_gamma   90.00
#
_symmetry.space_group_name_H-M   'P 1'
#
loop_
_entity.id
_entity.type
_entity.pdbx_description
1 polymer ?
#
loop_
_entity_poly.entity_id
_entity_poly.type
_entity_poly.pdbx_seq_one_letter_code
_entity_poly.pdbx_strand_id
1 'polypeptide(L)'
;MEYDGFFAFDNTLSYAGHRKPTAAVQVTERGDAFYIGWTVTHAVVDGTSFWNFFNTFAEVCKGVKTISKSPDFRRNCVFYSPAVLPVPAGGPAATFSGDEP
;
A
#
# COMPACT_ATOMS: atom_id res chain seq x y z
N MET A 1 -23.63 1.41 3.50
CA MET A 1 -22.88 2.60 3.09
C MET A 1 -22.00 2.15 1.95
N GLU A 2 -22.24 2.69 0.76
CA GLU A 2 -21.46 2.34 -0.43
C GLU A 2 -20.12 3.07 -0.33
N TYR A 3 -19.02 2.32 -0.16
CA TYR A 3 -17.66 2.88 -0.17
C TYR A 3 -17.13 3.09 -1.59
N ASP A 4 -17.98 2.83 -2.59
CA ASP A 4 -17.61 2.92 -4.01
C ASP A 4 -17.08 4.32 -4.32
N GLY A 5 -15.82 4.35 -4.72
CA GLY A 5 -15.15 5.56 -5.17
C GLY A 5 -14.44 6.38 -4.09
N PHE A 6 -14.19 5.87 -2.88
CA PHE A 6 -13.24 6.51 -1.94
C PHE A 6 -11.80 5.97 -2.02
N PHE A 7 -11.62 4.80 -2.60
CA PHE A 7 -10.34 4.11 -2.67
C PHE A 7 -10.01 3.72 -4.11
N ALA A 8 -8.73 3.82 -4.46
CA ALA A 8 -8.22 3.33 -5.75
C ALA A 8 -7.96 1.81 -5.68
N PHE A 9 -7.82 1.19 -6.85
CA PHE A 9 -7.42 -0.22 -7.02
C PHE A 9 -8.34 -1.25 -6.35
N ASP A 10 -9.65 -1.01 -6.39
CA ASP A 10 -10.60 -2.01 -5.92
C ASP A 10 -10.43 -3.35 -6.64
N ASN A 11 -10.66 -4.44 -5.92
CA ASN A 11 -10.48 -5.82 -6.39
C ASN A 11 -9.09 -6.15 -7.00
N THR A 12 -8.05 -5.38 -6.67
CA THR A 12 -6.69 -5.62 -7.18
C THR A 12 -5.87 -6.48 -6.22
N LEU A 13 -5.33 -7.60 -6.71
CA LEU A 13 -4.42 -8.46 -5.95
C LEU A 13 -3.04 -7.78 -5.77
N SER A 14 -2.42 -7.99 -4.61
CA SER A 14 -1.08 -7.48 -4.29
C SER A 14 -0.02 -7.81 -5.35
N TYR A 15 -0.15 -8.95 -6.04
CA TYR A 15 0.74 -9.35 -7.14
C TYR A 15 0.76 -8.35 -8.31
N ALA A 16 -0.34 -7.63 -8.55
CA ALA A 16 -0.40 -6.63 -9.61
C ALA A 16 0.59 -5.47 -9.38
N GLY A 17 1.10 -5.29 -8.16
CA GLY A 17 2.13 -4.29 -7.81
C GLY A 17 3.46 -4.46 -8.55
N HIS A 18 3.69 -5.56 -9.27
CA HIS A 18 4.82 -5.70 -10.19
C HIS A 18 4.72 -4.80 -11.43
N ARG A 19 3.50 -4.37 -11.78
CA ARG A 19 3.21 -3.60 -13.01
C ARG A 19 2.32 -2.38 -12.77
N LYS A 20 1.65 -2.31 -11.62
CA LYS A 20 0.82 -1.20 -11.18
C LYS A 20 1.49 -0.45 -10.02
N PRO A 21 1.13 0.82 -9.75
CA PRO A 21 1.58 1.53 -8.57
C PRO A 21 1.32 0.73 -7.28
N THR A 22 2.27 0.75 -6.35
CA THR A 22 2.18 0.07 -5.04
C THR A 22 1.45 0.91 -4.00
N ALA A 23 1.24 2.18 -4.27
CA ALA A 23 0.45 3.11 -3.47
C ALA A 23 -0.34 4.06 -4.38
N ALA A 24 -1.54 4.42 -3.98
CA ALA A 24 -2.33 5.50 -4.56
C ALA A 24 -2.98 6.33 -3.44
N VAL A 25 -3.06 7.63 -3.69
CA VAL A 25 -3.75 8.59 -2.82
C VAL A 25 -4.87 9.21 -3.62
N GLN A 26 -6.09 9.14 -3.09
CA GLN A 26 -7.26 9.77 -3.68
C GLN A 26 -7.75 10.88 -2.75
N VAL A 27 -7.94 12.07 -3.31
CA VAL A 27 -8.56 13.20 -2.60
C VAL A 27 -9.95 13.40 -3.16
N THR A 28 -10.96 13.23 -2.32
CA THR A 28 -12.36 13.39 -2.68
C THR A 28 -12.96 14.58 -1.92
N GLU A 29 -13.48 15.56 -2.64
CA GLU A 29 -14.21 16.70 -2.08
C GLU A 29 -15.72 16.39 -2.03
N ARG A 30 -16.34 16.62 -0.87
CA ARG A 30 -17.79 16.48 -0.67
C ARG A 30 -18.27 17.57 0.29
N GLY A 31 -19.05 18.51 -0.24
CA GLY A 31 -19.46 19.70 0.51
C GLY A 31 -18.22 20.50 0.95
N ASP A 32 -18.19 20.88 2.22
CA ASP A 32 -17.07 21.65 2.80
C ASP A 32 -15.95 20.75 3.39
N ALA A 33 -15.91 19.47 3.01
CA ALA A 33 -14.95 18.49 3.55
C ALA A 33 -14.12 17.81 2.47
N PHE A 34 -12.86 17.51 2.82
CA PHE A 34 -11.94 16.70 2.04
C PHE A 34 -11.73 15.33 2.69
N TYR A 35 -11.81 14.28 1.88
CA TYR A 35 -11.49 12.92 2.25
C TYR A 35 -10.21 12.50 1.54
N ILE A 36 -9.23 11.98 2.27
CA ILE A 36 -7.97 11.50 1.70
C ILE A 36 -7.90 9.98 1.89
N GLY A 37 -8.20 9.24 0.84
CA GLY A 37 -8.11 7.78 0.79
C GLY A 37 -6.70 7.33 0.39
N TRP A 38 -6.15 6.36 1.12
CA TRP A 38 -4.89 5.71 0.80
C TRP A 38 -5.13 4.25 0.46
N THR A 39 -4.64 3.80 -0.69
CA THR A 39 -4.58 2.39 -1.05
C THR A 39 -3.12 1.99 -1.20
N VAL A 40 -2.69 0.96 -0.48
CA VAL A 40 -1.31 0.45 -0.51
C VAL A 40 -1.28 -1.07 -0.59
N THR A 41 -0.31 -1.63 -1.31
CA THR A 41 -0.14 -3.09 -1.39
C THR A 41 0.47 -3.65 -0.10
N HIS A 42 -0.20 -4.64 0.49
CA HIS A 42 0.27 -5.31 1.71
C HIS A 42 1.54 -6.16 1.47
N ALA A 43 1.93 -6.37 0.20
CA ALA A 43 3.20 -7.01 -0.13
C ALA A 43 4.42 -6.12 0.17
N VAL A 44 4.22 -4.80 0.33
CA VAL A 44 5.31 -3.82 0.56
C VAL A 44 5.24 -3.23 1.97
N VAL A 45 4.05 -3.18 2.57
CA VAL A 45 3.84 -2.61 3.90
C VAL A 45 2.97 -3.53 4.76
N ASP A 46 3.24 -3.52 6.06
CA ASP A 46 2.30 -3.87 7.11
C ASP A 46 1.74 -2.59 7.77
N GLY A 47 0.83 -2.73 8.73
CA GLY A 47 0.26 -1.57 9.43
C GLY A 47 1.30 -0.68 10.12
N THR A 48 2.37 -1.26 10.66
CA THR A 48 3.42 -0.53 11.40
C THR A 48 4.29 0.29 10.44
N SER A 49 4.77 -0.34 9.37
CA SER A 49 5.59 0.30 8.33
C SER A 49 4.79 1.33 7.54
N PHE A 50 3.49 1.11 7.29
CA PHE A 50 2.61 2.12 6.72
C PHE A 50 2.53 3.37 7.59
N TRP A 51 2.27 3.22 8.90
CA TRP A 51 2.24 4.36 9.81
C TRP A 51 3.59 5.06 9.94
N ASN A 52 4.69 4.30 9.88
CA ASN A 52 6.02 4.89 9.85
C ASN A 52 6.20 5.79 8.62
N PHE A 53 5.85 5.28 7.44
CA PHE A 53 5.88 6.05 6.20
C PHE A 53 4.96 7.29 6.25
N PHE A 54 3.71 7.12 6.69
CA PHE A 54 2.73 8.22 6.72
C PHE A 54 3.17 9.36 7.64
N ASN A 55 3.73 9.05 8.81
CA ASN A 55 4.25 10.05 9.73
C ASN A 55 5.47 10.78 9.14
N THR A 56 6.41 10.05 8.53
CA THR A 56 7.55 10.67 7.82
C THR A 56 7.07 11.54 6.66
N PHE A 57 6.08 11.11 5.88
CA PHE A 57 5.48 11.90 4.81
C PHE A 57 4.88 13.21 5.36
N ALA A 58 4.13 13.14 6.47
CA ALA A 58 3.56 14.31 7.12
C ALA A 58 4.63 15.28 7.66
N GLU A 59 5.75 14.78 8.17
CA GLU A 59 6.91 15.59 8.57
C GLU A 59 7.52 16.34 7.38
N VAL A 60 7.72 15.64 6.26
CA VAL A 60 8.22 16.25 5.02
C VAL A 60 7.26 17.33 4.51
N CYS A 61 5.95 17.07 4.51
CA CYS A 61 4.94 18.08 4.14
C CYS A 61 4.95 19.30 5.06
N LYS A 62 5.32 19.15 6.33
CA LYS A 62 5.52 20.25 7.29
C LYS A 62 6.82 21.03 7.07
N GLY A 63 7.71 20.58 6.19
CA GLY A 63 8.97 21.25 5.90
C GLY A 63 10.02 21.11 7.00
N VAL A 64 9.98 20.02 7.79
CA VAL A 64 11.01 19.79 8.81
C VAL A 64 12.38 19.59 8.15
N LYS A 65 13.44 20.09 8.80
CA LYS A 65 14.83 19.95 8.29
C LYS A 65 15.39 18.54 8.49
N THR A 66 14.91 17.83 9.50
CA THR A 66 15.36 16.49 9.88
C THR A 66 14.12 15.67 10.21
N ILE A 67 13.99 14.51 9.57
CA ILE A 67 12.92 13.54 9.86
C ILE A 67 13.20 12.83 11.19
N SER A 68 12.16 12.54 11.97
CA SER A 68 12.31 11.94 13.32
C SER A 68 12.80 10.49 13.28
N LYS A 69 12.40 9.75 12.24
CA LYS A 69 12.77 8.35 12.02
C LYS A 69 13.45 8.20 10.67
N SER A 70 14.76 7.98 10.70
CA SER A 70 15.53 7.70 9.48
C SER A 70 15.13 6.35 8.88
N PRO A 71 15.05 6.24 7.55
CA PRO A 71 14.82 4.96 6.88
C PRO A 71 15.97 3.98 7.15
N ASP A 72 15.62 2.71 7.36
CA ASP A 72 16.58 1.61 7.41
C ASP A 72 16.63 0.91 6.04
N PHE A 73 17.78 0.99 5.37
CA PHE A 73 17.98 0.39 4.05
C PHE A 73 18.57 -1.03 4.11
N ARG A 74 18.79 -1.57 5.31
CA ARG A 74 19.28 -2.94 5.46
C ARG A 74 18.23 -3.92 4.97
N ARG A 75 18.64 -4.85 4.10
CA ARG A 75 17.79 -5.92 3.60
C ARG A 75 18.07 -7.24 4.33
N ASN A 76 18.12 -7.18 5.66
CA ASN A 76 18.31 -8.35 6.49
C ASN A 76 16.93 -8.89 6.86
N CYS A 77 16.46 -9.90 6.14
CA CYS A 77 15.22 -10.60 6.45
C CYS A 77 15.54 -12.07 6.68
N VAL A 78 15.01 -12.64 7.77
CA VAL A 78 15.07 -14.09 8.05
C VAL A 78 14.40 -14.93 6.94
N PHE A 79 13.58 -14.29 6.10
CA PHE A 79 12.91 -14.89 4.95
C PHE A 79 13.60 -14.61 3.61
N TYR A 80 14.82 -14.06 3.58
CA TYR A 80 15.63 -14.07 2.35
C TYR A 80 16.07 -15.51 2.06
N SER A 81 15.15 -16.27 1.49
CA SER A 81 15.44 -17.54 0.84
C SER A 81 15.90 -17.25 -0.59
N PRO A 82 16.99 -17.89 -1.07
CA PRO A 82 17.35 -17.83 -2.48
C PRO A 82 16.38 -18.62 -3.38
N ALA A 83 15.39 -19.31 -2.80
CA ALA A 83 14.41 -20.09 -3.56
C ALA A 83 13.49 -19.16 -4.37
N VAL A 84 13.49 -19.35 -5.69
CA VAL A 84 12.54 -18.71 -6.60
C VAL A 84 11.22 -19.48 -6.53
N LEU A 85 10.15 -18.83 -6.04
CA LEU A 85 8.81 -19.38 -6.09
C LEU A 85 8.31 -19.39 -7.56
N PRO A 86 7.98 -20.56 -8.14
CA PRO A 86 7.43 -20.62 -9.48
C PRO A 86 6.04 -19.99 -9.48
N VAL A 87 5.85 -18.96 -10.31
CA VAL A 87 4.56 -18.29 -10.51
C VAL A 87 4.07 -18.60 -11.93
N PRO A 88 2.79 -18.99 -12.12
CA PRO A 88 2.24 -19.27 -13.44
C PRO A 88 2.25 -18.03 -14.34
N ALA A 89 2.25 -18.24 -15.66
CA ALA A 89 2.14 -17.17 -16.64
C ALA A 89 0.83 -16.39 -16.42
N GLY A 90 0.94 -15.08 -16.14
CA GLY A 90 -0.20 -14.22 -15.80
C GLY A 90 -0.36 -13.92 -14.30
N GLY A 91 0.35 -14.64 -13.43
CA GLY A 91 0.29 -14.43 -11.99
C GLY A 91 -0.72 -15.31 -11.26
N PRO A 92 -0.73 -15.27 -9.92
CA PRO A 92 -1.73 -15.96 -9.10
C PRO A 92 -3.12 -15.35 -9.31
N ALA A 93 -4.14 -16.21 -9.36
CA ALA A 93 -5.55 -15.81 -9.37
C ALA A 93 -6.11 -15.79 -7.94
N ALA A 94 -7.18 -15.02 -7.71
CA ALA A 94 -7.91 -15.07 -6.45
C ALA A 94 -8.55 -16.46 -6.30
N THR A 95 -8.33 -17.10 -5.16
CA THR A 95 -8.85 -18.47 -4.88
C THR A 95 -10.05 -18.47 -3.95
N PHE A 96 -10.50 -17.29 -3.48
CA PHE A 96 -11.65 -17.12 -2.60
C PHE A 96 -12.67 -16.19 -3.27
N SER A 97 -13.96 -16.40 -2.99
CA SER A 97 -15.02 -15.49 -3.42
C SER A 97 -14.94 -14.20 -2.59
N GLY A 98 -14.87 -13.05 -3.26
CA GLY A 98 -14.94 -11.74 -2.59
C GLY A 98 -16.36 -11.34 -2.18
N ASP A 99 -17.37 -12.08 -2.66
CA ASP A 99 -18.80 -11.82 -2.44
C ASP A 99 -19.38 -12.62 -1.27
N GLU A 100 -18.58 -13.47 -0.61
CA GLU A 100 -18.98 -14.22 0.57
C GLU A 100 -18.51 -13.50 1.85
N PRO A 101 -19.38 -13.34 2.87
CA PRO A 101 -19.07 -12.59 4.09
C PRO A 101 -18.05 -13.26 5.00
#